data_AF-A0A1Z8U8D4-F1
#
_entry.id   AF-A0A1Z8U8D4-F1
#
_cell.length_a   1.000
_cell.length_b   1.000
_cell.length_c   1.000
_cell.angle_alpha   90.00
_cell.angle_beta   90.00
_cell.angle_gamma   90.00
#
_symmetry.space_group_name_H-M   'P 1'
#
loop_
_entity.id
_entity.type
_entity.pdbx_description
1 polymer ?
#
loop_
_entity_poly.entity_id
_entity_poly.type
_entity_poly.pdbx_seq_one_letter_code
_entity_poly.pdbx_strand_id
1 'polypeptide(L)'
;MNIKIIFTISISWVMCLQSLFADESAEKANEDLVLVKVATLNTIDANKEFQKNVQLVQQQRALAARILSKMEITKDKSEKAELNSQFTALQQKLNENNQLMFKTYGFSLNRNYVLTVEKSHIHMWVTKDEAEAISEKLQSGSGQQSDGKKDTQGFRSLFKRGK
;
A
#
# COMPACT_ATOMS: atom_id res chain seq x y z
N MET A 1 4.03 -74.74 6.11
CA MET A 1 2.56 -74.57 6.08
C MET A 1 2.19 -73.43 7.03
N ASN A 2 1.69 -72.33 6.46
CA ASN A 2 0.76 -71.32 7.01
C ASN A 2 1.13 -70.38 8.19
N ILE A 3 1.47 -69.14 7.80
CA ILE A 3 1.00 -67.81 8.27
C ILE A 3 -0.01 -67.75 9.43
N LYS A 4 0.27 -66.86 10.40
CA LYS A 4 -0.64 -65.93 11.14
C LYS A 4 0.24 -64.89 11.87
N ILE A 5 0.38 -63.63 11.40
CA ILE A 5 -0.54 -62.47 11.50
C ILE A 5 -0.35 -61.66 12.82
N ILE A 6 -0.03 -60.37 12.63
CA ILE A 6 -0.10 -59.19 13.54
C ILE A 6 1.08 -58.97 14.50
N PHE A 7 2.00 -58.09 14.09
CA PHE A 7 2.72 -57.19 14.99
C PHE A 7 2.86 -55.82 14.31
N THR A 8 1.71 -55.22 14.00
CA THR A 8 1.58 -53.80 13.74
C THR A 8 0.79 -53.21 14.91
N ILE A 9 1.04 -51.95 15.25
CA ILE A 9 0.50 -51.20 16.40
C ILE A 9 1.44 -51.18 17.62
N SER A 10 2.58 -50.49 17.50
CA SER A 10 3.20 -49.80 18.65
C SER A 10 4.10 -48.62 18.23
N ILE A 11 3.76 -47.93 17.14
CA ILE A 11 4.41 -46.65 16.75
C ILE A 11 3.30 -45.65 16.37
N SER A 12 2.26 -45.60 17.19
CA SER A 12 1.21 -44.58 17.05
C SER A 12 0.77 -44.20 18.45
N TRP A 13 1.70 -43.68 19.26
CA TRP A 13 1.43 -43.00 20.54
C TRP A 13 2.67 -42.22 21.05
N VAL A 14 3.53 -41.76 20.14
CA VAL A 14 4.56 -40.73 20.44
C VAL A 14 4.38 -39.50 19.54
N MET A 15 3.57 -39.59 18.48
CA MET A 15 3.14 -38.47 17.64
C MET A 15 1.82 -37.86 18.13
N CYS A 16 1.72 -37.55 19.43
CA CYS A 16 0.64 -36.70 19.95
C CYS A 16 1.05 -35.87 21.18
N LEU A 17 2.36 -35.76 21.46
CA LEU A 17 2.91 -34.93 22.53
C LEU A 17 3.81 -33.80 22.01
N GLN A 18 3.59 -33.36 20.77
CA GLN A 18 4.20 -32.14 20.22
C GLN A 18 3.17 -31.02 20.00
N SER A 19 1.89 -31.28 20.25
CA SER A 19 0.81 -30.27 20.20
C SER A 19 0.64 -29.47 21.49
N LEU A 20 1.47 -29.69 22.51
CA LEU A 20 1.45 -28.93 23.78
C LEU A 20 2.40 -27.71 23.81
N PHE A 21 3.07 -27.41 22.70
CA PHE A 21 3.75 -26.13 22.46
C PHE A 21 3.20 -25.46 21.20
N ALA A 22 1.89 -25.62 20.96
CA ALA A 22 1.16 -24.79 20.00
C ALA A 22 0.98 -23.39 20.63
N ASP A 23 1.98 -22.56 20.40
CA ASP A 23 1.89 -21.11 20.22
C ASP A 23 1.00 -20.34 21.22
N GLU A 24 1.55 -20.09 22.41
CA GLU A 24 1.12 -19.02 23.33
C GLU A 24 1.52 -17.63 22.77
N SER A 25 1.26 -17.37 21.48
CA SER A 25 1.55 -16.07 20.84
C SER A 25 0.45 -15.56 19.91
N ALA A 26 -0.67 -16.29 19.79
CA ALA A 26 -1.80 -15.93 18.94
C ALA A 26 -2.89 -15.09 19.63
N GLU A 27 -2.59 -14.42 20.73
CA GLU A 27 -3.53 -13.47 21.37
C GLU A 27 -3.00 -12.02 21.26
N LYS A 28 -2.61 -11.60 20.05
CA LYS A 28 -2.48 -10.19 19.73
C LYS A 28 -3.89 -9.64 19.51
N ALA A 29 -4.42 -9.03 20.56
CA ALA A 29 -5.66 -8.27 20.66
C ALA A 29 -6.36 -7.95 19.32
N ASN A 30 -7.62 -8.36 19.19
CA ASN A 30 -8.60 -7.70 18.32
C ASN A 30 -8.80 -6.26 18.83
N GLU A 31 -7.82 -5.38 18.58
CA GLU A 31 -8.00 -3.95 18.79
C GLU A 31 -8.89 -3.41 17.67
N ASP A 32 -10.00 -2.77 18.04
CA ASP A 32 -10.88 -2.06 17.12
C ASP A 32 -10.09 -0.92 16.45
N LEU A 33 -9.65 -1.13 15.21
CA LEU A 33 -8.88 -0.15 14.45
C LEU A 33 -9.79 0.96 13.90
N VAL A 34 -9.46 2.22 14.21
CA VAL A 34 -10.15 3.40 13.68
C VAL A 34 -9.27 4.14 12.68
N LEU A 35 -9.84 4.52 11.54
CA LEU A 35 -9.17 5.36 10.55
C LEU A 35 -9.17 6.83 11.00
N VAL A 36 -7.99 7.42 11.10
CA VAL A 36 -7.79 8.82 11.49
C VAL A 36 -7.19 9.59 10.32
N LYS A 37 -7.76 10.77 10.00
CA LYS A 37 -7.19 11.68 9.01
C LYS A 37 -5.96 12.39 9.59
N VAL A 38 -4.78 12.07 9.06
CA VAL A 38 -3.50 12.60 9.56
C VAL A 38 -3.07 13.89 8.85
N ALA A 39 -3.37 14.02 7.54
CA ALA A 39 -3.06 15.21 6.77
C ALA A 39 -4.00 15.35 5.56
N THR A 40 -4.15 16.57 5.05
CA THR A 40 -4.80 16.84 3.76
C THR A 40 -3.76 17.50 2.84
N LEU A 41 -3.54 16.91 1.66
CA LEU A 41 -2.65 17.43 0.63
C LEU A 41 -3.47 18.30 -0.33
N ASN A 42 -3.48 19.62 -0.08
CA ASN A 42 -4.41 20.56 -0.72
C ASN A 42 -4.05 20.93 -2.17
N THR A 43 -2.86 20.55 -2.65
CA THR A 43 -2.40 20.89 -4.01
C THR A 43 -1.96 19.64 -4.77
N ILE A 44 -2.08 19.70 -6.10
CA ILE A 44 -1.63 18.62 -7.00
C ILE A 44 -0.13 18.37 -6.81
N ASP A 45 0.67 19.44 -6.70
CA ASP A 45 2.12 19.32 -6.57
C ASP A 45 2.54 18.71 -5.22
N ALA A 46 1.88 19.08 -4.12
CA ALA A 46 2.12 18.46 -2.82
C ALA A 46 1.77 16.96 -2.83
N ASN A 47 0.69 16.57 -3.52
CA ASN A 47 0.33 15.16 -3.67
C ASN A 47 1.37 14.40 -4.52
N LYS A 48 1.83 14.98 -5.63
CA LYS A 48 2.89 14.39 -6.47
C LYS A 48 4.20 14.22 -5.70
N GLU A 49 4.60 15.24 -4.95
CA GLU A 49 5.81 15.21 -4.14
C GLU A 49 5.70 14.13 -3.05
N PHE A 50 4.59 14.09 -2.33
CA PHE A 50 4.31 13.04 -1.35
C PHE A 50 4.42 11.64 -1.97
N GLN A 51 3.77 11.40 -3.12
CA GLN A 51 3.83 10.11 -3.81
C GLN A 51 5.27 9.73 -4.20
N LYS A 52 6.04 10.66 -4.76
CA LYS A 52 7.45 10.45 -5.09
C LYS A 52 8.28 10.11 -3.84
N ASN A 53 8.07 10.84 -2.75
CA ASN A 53 8.81 10.62 -1.51
C ASN A 53 8.45 9.28 -0.87
N VAL A 54 7.18 8.88 -0.86
CA VAL A 54 6.76 7.54 -0.41
C VAL A 54 7.45 6.46 -1.25
N GLN A 55 7.43 6.59 -2.57
CA GLN A 55 8.08 5.62 -3.47
C GLN A 55 9.59 5.54 -3.20
N LEU A 56 10.26 6.67 -3.04
CA LEU A 56 11.69 6.74 -2.77
C LEU A 56 12.05 6.00 -1.48
N VAL A 57 11.31 6.26 -0.39
CA VAL A 57 11.61 5.65 0.91
C VAL A 57 11.29 4.15 0.89
N GLN A 58 10.25 3.71 0.17
CA GLN A 58 9.98 2.29 -0.04
C GLN A 58 11.10 1.60 -0.84
N GLN A 59 11.61 2.23 -1.89
CA GLN A 59 12.74 1.72 -2.67
C GLN A 59 14.01 1.60 -1.82
N GLN A 60 14.31 2.61 -1.00
CA GLN A 60 15.42 2.58 -0.06
C GLN A 60 15.27 1.41 0.92
N ARG A 61 14.09 1.21 1.51
CA ARG A 61 13.82 0.07 2.41
C ARG A 61 14.04 -1.28 1.72
N ALA A 62 13.55 -1.43 0.50
CA ALA A 62 13.74 -2.64 -0.30
C ALA A 62 15.22 -2.87 -0.66
N LEU A 63 16.01 -1.80 -0.83
CA LEU A 63 17.45 -1.87 -1.04
C LEU A 63 18.16 -2.32 0.25
N ALA A 64 17.83 -1.72 1.40
CA ALA A 64 18.35 -2.13 2.71
C ALA A 64 18.15 -3.63 2.96
N ALA A 65 16.93 -4.12 2.71
CA ALA A 65 16.62 -5.55 2.85
C ALA A 65 17.50 -6.42 1.93
N ARG A 66 17.71 -6.00 0.67
CA ARG A 66 18.59 -6.71 -0.28
C ARG A 66 20.05 -6.74 0.18
N ILE A 67 20.59 -5.63 0.69
CA ILE A 67 21.96 -5.60 1.22
C ILE A 67 22.08 -6.54 2.42
N LEU A 68 21.09 -6.52 3.31
CA LEU A 68 21.07 -7.38 4.50
C LEU A 68 21.06 -8.86 4.10
N SER A 69 20.21 -9.28 3.16
CA SER A 69 20.22 -10.64 2.63
C SER A 69 21.56 -11.00 1.96
N LYS A 70 22.20 -10.06 1.26
CA LYS A 70 23.53 -10.30 0.67
C LYS A 70 24.60 -10.49 1.76
N MET A 71 24.58 -9.68 2.82
CA MET A 71 25.51 -9.79 3.95
C MET A 71 25.40 -11.13 4.71
N GLU A 72 24.21 -11.72 4.77
CA GLU A 72 23.97 -13.02 5.41
C GLU A 72 24.67 -14.17 4.67
N ILE A 73 24.71 -14.11 3.33
CA ILE A 73 25.30 -15.15 2.48
C ILE A 73 26.78 -14.91 2.16
N THR A 74 27.28 -13.68 2.29
CA THR A 74 28.69 -13.33 2.06
C THR A 74 29.57 -13.86 3.19
N LYS A 75 30.56 -14.69 2.82
CA LYS A 75 31.57 -15.27 3.73
C LYS A 75 32.82 -14.40 3.86
N ASP A 76 33.14 -13.63 2.82
CA ASP A 76 34.30 -12.76 2.83
C ASP A 76 34.13 -11.61 3.83
N LYS A 77 35.12 -11.42 4.71
CA LYS A 77 35.05 -10.44 5.79
C LYS A 77 35.17 -9.00 5.28
N SER A 78 35.92 -8.78 4.21
CA SER A 78 36.11 -7.45 3.62
C SER A 78 34.84 -7.01 2.89
N GLU A 79 34.28 -7.87 2.04
CA GLU A 79 33.03 -7.61 1.33
C GLU A 79 31.88 -7.41 2.32
N LYS A 80 31.83 -8.19 3.40
CA LYS A 80 30.82 -8.01 4.46
C LYS A 80 30.96 -6.67 5.19
N ALA A 81 32.19 -6.19 5.41
CA ALA A 81 32.42 -4.88 6.01
C ALA A 81 31.96 -3.73 5.09
N GLU A 82 32.23 -3.82 3.79
CA GLU A 82 31.76 -2.86 2.80
C GLU A 82 30.23 -2.82 2.72
N LEU A 83 29.59 -3.99 2.64
CA LEU A 83 28.13 -4.09 2.64
C LEU A 83 27.51 -3.54 3.92
N ASN A 84 28.13 -3.78 5.08
CA ASN A 84 27.67 -3.22 6.35
C ASN A 84 27.78 -1.69 6.39
N SER A 85 28.85 -1.12 5.82
CA SER A 85 28.99 0.33 5.67
C SER A 85 27.89 0.91 4.78
N GLN A 86 27.62 0.27 3.63
CA GLN A 86 26.54 0.69 2.73
C GLN A 86 25.17 0.59 3.40
N PHE A 87 24.91 -0.49 4.13
CA PHE A 87 23.69 -0.69 4.90
C PHE A 87 23.50 0.40 5.95
N THR A 88 24.54 0.70 6.74
CA THR A 88 24.51 1.72 7.80
C THR A 88 24.23 3.11 7.24
N ALA A 89 24.92 3.49 6.16
CA ALA A 89 24.69 4.77 5.50
C ALA A 89 23.26 4.88 4.94
N LEU A 90 22.75 3.79 4.38
CA LEU A 90 21.39 3.76 3.85
C LEU A 90 20.33 3.77 4.95
N GLN A 91 20.57 3.09 6.07
CA GLN A 91 19.71 3.10 7.25
C GLN A 91 19.62 4.50 7.86
N GLN A 92 20.74 5.22 7.95
CA GLN A 92 20.76 6.60 8.42
C GLN A 92 19.91 7.51 7.54
N LYS A 93 20.11 7.46 6.21
CA LYS A 93 19.30 8.23 5.26
C LYS A 93 17.82 7.87 5.31
N LEU A 94 17.49 6.60 5.47
CA LEU A 94 16.11 6.14 5.64
C LEU A 94 15.47 6.76 6.89
N ASN A 95 16.19 6.80 8.00
CA ASN A 95 15.70 7.37 9.24
C ASN A 95 15.49 8.89 9.12
N GLU A 96 16.43 9.61 8.51
CA GLU A 96 16.32 11.04 8.24
C GLU A 96 15.12 11.35 7.33
N ASN A 97 14.97 10.62 6.23
CA ASN A 97 13.84 10.76 5.31
C ASN A 97 12.51 10.44 6.00
N ASN A 98 12.47 9.40 6.82
CA ASN A 98 11.25 9.03 7.56
C ASN A 98 10.87 10.10 8.60
N GLN A 99 11.84 10.70 9.29
CA GLN A 99 11.57 11.83 10.19
C GLN A 99 11.06 13.06 9.44
N LEU A 100 11.61 13.35 8.26
CA LEU A 100 11.13 14.44 7.42
C LEU A 100 9.70 14.17 6.94
N MET A 101 9.42 12.97 6.46
CA MET A 101 8.07 12.55 6.05
C MET A 101 7.06 12.67 7.18
N PHE A 102 7.46 12.33 8.41
CA PHE A 102 6.61 12.48 9.59
C PHE A 102 6.33 13.94 9.92
N LYS A 103 7.36 14.80 9.88
CA LYS A 103 7.20 16.23 10.16
C LYS A 103 6.35 16.94 9.10
N THR A 104 6.52 16.61 7.84
CA THR A 104 5.84 17.30 6.73
C THR A 104 4.42 16.78 6.49
N TYR A 105 4.21 15.48 6.64
CA TYR A 105 2.96 14.82 6.22
C TYR A 105 2.31 13.95 7.30
N GLY A 106 2.93 13.81 8.48
CA GLY A 106 2.51 12.84 9.50
C GLY A 106 2.69 11.38 9.07
N PHE A 107 3.49 11.13 8.03
CA PHE A 107 3.71 9.79 7.47
C PHE A 107 4.89 9.07 8.12
N SER A 108 4.79 7.75 8.29
CA SER A 108 5.88 6.92 8.85
C SER A 108 5.94 5.55 8.20
N LEU A 109 7.13 5.01 7.92
CA LEU A 109 7.29 3.67 7.34
C LEU A 109 6.79 2.51 8.21
N ASN A 110 6.54 2.76 9.49
CA ASN A 110 6.17 1.76 10.48
C ASN A 110 4.64 1.63 10.68
N ARG A 111 3.84 2.34 9.87
CA ARG A 111 2.37 2.31 9.95
C ARG A 111 1.76 2.09 8.56
N ASN A 112 0.57 1.49 8.54
CA ASN A 112 -0.21 1.28 7.32
C ASN A 112 -1.10 2.50 7.09
N TYR A 113 -1.02 3.09 5.89
CA TYR A 113 -1.82 4.27 5.52
C TYR A 113 -2.72 3.96 4.32
N VAL A 114 -3.91 4.57 4.31
CA VAL A 114 -4.82 4.59 3.16
C VAL A 114 -4.86 6.02 2.62
N LEU A 115 -4.62 6.17 1.31
CA LEU A 115 -4.75 7.45 0.63
C LEU A 115 -6.15 7.55 0.00
N THR A 116 -6.91 8.58 0.38
CA THR A 116 -8.24 8.87 -0.17
C THR A 116 -8.16 10.13 -1.04
N VAL A 117 -8.70 10.07 -2.26
CA VAL A 117 -8.73 11.20 -3.19
C VAL A 117 -9.96 12.06 -2.87
N GLU A 118 -9.75 13.27 -2.35
CA GLU A 118 -10.85 14.21 -2.02
C GLU A 118 -11.33 15.02 -3.23
N LYS A 119 -10.44 15.37 -4.18
CA LYS A 119 -10.75 16.16 -5.38
C LYS A 119 -10.08 15.58 -6.62
N SER A 120 -10.81 15.52 -7.73
CA SER A 120 -10.31 15.09 -9.04
C SER A 120 -10.72 16.10 -10.12
N HIS A 121 -9.81 16.35 -11.07
CA HIS A 121 -10.04 17.24 -12.19
C HIS A 121 -9.84 16.47 -13.50
N ILE A 122 -10.83 16.51 -14.38
CA ILE A 122 -10.74 15.95 -15.74
C ILE A 122 -10.64 17.13 -16.70
N HIS A 123 -9.62 17.12 -17.56
CA HIS A 123 -9.40 18.15 -18.56
C HIS A 123 -9.59 17.57 -19.95
N MET A 124 -10.04 18.40 -20.89
CA MET A 124 -10.15 18.05 -22.30
C MET A 124 -9.62 19.21 -23.16
N TRP A 125 -9.00 18.88 -24.29
CA TRP A 125 -8.57 19.88 -25.27
C TRP A 125 -9.78 20.40 -26.04
N VAL A 126 -9.94 21.72 -26.11
CA VAL A 126 -11.03 22.40 -26.81
C VAL A 126 -10.52 23.65 -27.51
N THR A 127 -11.23 24.09 -28.54
CA THR A 127 -11.03 25.41 -29.14
C THR A 127 -11.51 26.52 -28.20
N LYS A 128 -11.12 27.79 -28.46
CA LYS A 128 -11.55 28.93 -27.62
C LYS A 128 -13.07 29.08 -27.62
N ASP A 129 -13.67 29.00 -28.81
CA ASP A 129 -15.12 29.10 -29.00
C ASP A 129 -15.87 28.00 -28.23
N GLU A 130 -15.35 26.77 -28.24
CA GLU A 130 -15.90 25.66 -27.45
C GLU A 130 -15.71 25.87 -25.94
N ALA A 131 -14.58 26.45 -25.50
CA ALA A 131 -14.32 26.72 -24.10
C ALA A 131 -15.32 27.73 -23.51
N GLU A 132 -15.62 28.80 -24.26
CA GLU A 132 -16.62 29.81 -23.88
C GLU A 132 -18.00 29.16 -23.74
N ALA A 133 -18.43 28.41 -24.78
CA ALA A 133 -19.70 27.70 -24.77
C ALA A 133 -19.84 26.64 -23.65
N ILE A 134 -18.74 26.00 -23.24
CA ILE A 134 -18.72 25.04 -22.13
C ILE A 134 -18.76 25.76 -20.78
N SER A 135 -18.02 26.87 -20.63
CA SER A 135 -17.95 27.63 -19.37
C SER A 135 -19.30 28.25 -19.00
N GLU A 136 -20.02 28.80 -19.97
CA GLU A 136 -21.37 29.36 -19.79
C GLU A 136 -22.36 28.27 -19.34
N LYS A 137 -22.31 27.09 -19.98
CA LYS A 137 -23.15 25.94 -19.61
C LYS A 137 -22.85 25.44 -18.19
N LEU A 138 -21.58 25.37 -17.80
CA LEU A 138 -21.19 24.92 -16.46
C LEU A 138 -21.64 25.89 -15.35
N GLN A 139 -21.66 27.21 -15.61
CA GLN A 139 -22.14 28.21 -14.64
C GLN A 139 -23.67 28.20 -14.50
N SER A 140 -24.40 27.90 -15.57
CA SER A 140 -25.87 27.80 -15.54
C SER A 140 -26.43 26.53 -14.87
N GLY A 141 -25.58 25.53 -14.58
CA GLY A 141 -26.01 24.21 -14.08
C GLY A 141 -25.78 23.94 -12.59
N SER A 142 -25.20 24.86 -11.82
CA SER A 142 -24.85 24.64 -10.40
C SER A 142 -26.02 24.86 -9.42
N GLY A 143 -27.22 24.41 -9.79
CA GLY A 143 -28.42 24.62 -8.99
C GLY A 143 -29.48 23.54 -9.19
N GLN A 144 -29.20 22.29 -8.81
CA GLN A 144 -30.23 21.38 -8.28
C GLN A 144 -29.61 20.08 -7.73
N GLN A 145 -29.51 20.03 -6.41
CA GLN A 145 -29.60 18.79 -5.67
C GLN A 145 -31.09 18.56 -5.40
N SER A 146 -31.69 17.54 -6.01
CA SER A 146 -32.98 17.01 -5.58
C SER A 146 -33.13 15.54 -5.95
N ASP A 147 -33.61 14.80 -4.95
CA ASP A 147 -33.95 13.39 -4.94
C ASP A 147 -34.64 12.82 -6.20
N GLY A 148 -34.27 11.57 -6.49
CA GLY A 148 -35.23 10.53 -6.89
C GLY A 148 -35.85 10.59 -8.29
N LYS A 149 -35.14 10.07 -9.31
CA LYS A 149 -35.68 9.05 -10.25
C LYS A 149 -34.58 8.51 -11.17
N LYS A 150 -34.53 7.19 -11.36
CA LYS A 150 -33.69 6.51 -12.34
C LYS A 150 -34.15 6.87 -13.75
N ASP A 151 -33.48 7.81 -14.41
CA ASP A 151 -33.57 7.94 -15.86
C ASP A 151 -32.17 7.81 -16.48
N THR A 152 -32.02 6.76 -17.29
CA THR A 152 -30.83 6.37 -18.05
C THR A 152 -30.49 7.37 -19.15
N GLN A 153 -30.04 8.57 -18.77
CA GLN A 153 -29.50 9.57 -19.69
C GLN A 153 -28.07 9.99 -19.31
N GLY A 154 -27.24 9.02 -18.92
CA GLY A 154 -25.80 9.22 -18.87
C GLY A 154 -25.14 8.95 -20.23
N PHE A 155 -23.92 9.45 -20.40
CA PHE A 155 -22.95 9.26 -21.52
C PHE A 155 -23.00 7.92 -22.29
N ARG A 156 -23.49 6.85 -21.65
CA ARG A 156 -23.74 5.53 -22.25
C ARG A 156 -24.75 5.53 -23.41
N SER A 157 -25.62 6.52 -23.53
CA SER A 157 -26.56 6.63 -24.66
C SER A 157 -25.87 6.95 -25.99
N LEU A 158 -24.69 7.58 -25.96
CA LEU A 158 -23.95 8.01 -27.15
C LEU A 158 -23.27 6.86 -27.90
N PHE A 159 -23.04 5.72 -27.24
CA PHE A 159 -22.37 4.56 -27.83
C PHE A 159 -23.33 3.47 -28.31
N LYS A 160 -24.64 3.71 -28.28
CA LYS A 160 -25.67 2.72 -28.64
C LYS A 160 -26.15 2.78 -30.10
N ARG A 161 -25.49 3.56 -30.98
CA ARG A 161 -25.88 3.62 -32.39
C ARG A 161 -24.88 2.87 -33.27
N GLY A 162 -25.26 1.66 -33.70
CA GLY A 162 -24.64 0.98 -34.85
C GLY A 162 -24.47 -0.54 -34.69
N LYS A 163 -25.51 -1.30 -35.05
CA LYS A 163 -25.37 -2.51 -35.87
C LYS A 163 -26.18 -2.25 -37.15
#